data_AF-A0A7X0LB54-F1
#
_entry.id   AF-A0A7X0LB54-F1
#
_cell.length_a   1.000
_cell.length_b   1.000
_cell.length_c   1.000
_cell.angle_alpha   90.00
_cell.angle_beta   90.00
_cell.angle_gamma   90.00
#
_symmetry.space_group_name_H-M   'P 1'
#
loop_
_entity.id
_entity.type
_entity.pdbx_description
1 polymer ?
#
loop_
_entity_poly.entity_id
_entity_poly.type
_entity_poly.pdbx_seq_one_letter_code
_entity_poly.pdbx_strand_id
1 'polypeptide(L)'
;MPETARNREDVCVLEGTAPAARVHALEQRLPGLTRGEGDLESSFARYAPVTHGTIPERPRTDHNPLNRKECLLSVTGRVSG
;
A
#
# COMPACT_ATOMS: atom_id res chain seq x y z
N MET A 1 -13.98 -2.32 3.94
CA MET A 1 -15.28 -1.62 4.08
C MET A 1 -15.17 -0.75 5.32
N PRO A 2 -15.75 0.46 5.35
CA PRO A 2 -15.67 1.31 6.53
C PRO A 2 -16.31 0.58 7.72
N GLU A 3 -15.62 0.60 8.85
CA GLU A 3 -16.04 0.01 10.13
C GLU A 3 -16.87 1.01 10.93
N THR A 4 -16.49 2.30 10.86
CA THR A 4 -17.25 3.40 11.46
C THR A 4 -17.42 4.53 10.46
N ALA A 5 -18.63 5.08 10.37
CA ALA A 5 -18.92 6.32 9.68
C ALA A 5 -19.48 7.35 10.67
N ARG A 6 -18.92 8.55 10.68
CA ARG A 6 -19.42 9.68 11.49
C ARG A 6 -19.68 10.85 10.57
N ASN A 7 -20.91 11.37 10.60
CA ASN A 7 -21.24 12.61 9.92
C ASN A 7 -21.03 13.78 10.91
N ARG A 8 -20.30 14.82 10.47
CA ARG A 8 -20.09 16.06 11.20
C ARG A 8 -20.38 17.21 10.25
N GLU A 9 -21.60 17.76 10.36
CA GLU A 9 -22.09 18.86 9.53
C GLU A 9 -21.91 18.54 8.04
N ASP A 10 -20.92 19.15 7.38
CA ASP A 10 -20.66 18.98 5.95
C ASP A 10 -19.60 17.91 5.62
N VAL A 11 -19.03 17.25 6.63
CA VAL A 11 -17.94 16.27 6.47
C VAL A 11 -18.36 14.89 6.99
N CYS A 12 -18.07 13.84 6.22
CA CYS A 12 -18.23 12.46 6.67
C CYS A 12 -16.86 11.82 6.88
N VAL A 13 -16.57 11.38 8.10
CA VAL A 13 -15.35 10.65 8.44
C VAL A 13 -15.63 9.15 8.35
N LEU A 14 -14.82 8.45 7.57
CA LEU A 14 -14.87 7.01 7.40
C LEU A 14 -13.60 6.39 7.98
N GLU A 15 -13.75 5.51 8.96
CA GLU A 15 -12.66 4.74 9.56
C GLU A 15 -12.83 3.26 9.24
N GLY A 16 -11.74 2.55 8.97
CA GLY A 16 -11.76 1.10 8.83
C GLY A 16 -10.47 0.55 8.28
N THR A 17 -10.39 -0.78 8.20
CA THR A 17 -9.22 -1.45 7.62
C THR A 17 -9.41 -1.85 6.16
N ALA A 18 -8.34 -1.73 5.38
CA ALA A 18 -8.25 -2.15 4.00
C ALA A 18 -6.92 -2.89 3.75
N PRO A 19 -6.85 -3.81 2.76
CA PRO A 19 -5.58 -4.40 2.36
C PRO A 19 -4.61 -3.34 1.87
N ALA A 20 -3.36 -3.37 2.34
CA ALA A 20 -2.32 -2.41 1.96
C ALA A 20 -2.15 -2.27 0.43
N ALA A 21 -2.28 -3.39 -0.30
CA ALA A 21 -2.21 -3.42 -1.76
C ALA A 21 -3.32 -2.60 -2.48
N ARG A 22 -4.39 -2.22 -1.78
CA ARG A 22 -5.50 -1.42 -2.32
C ARG A 22 -5.43 0.05 -1.94
N VAL A 23 -4.57 0.44 -0.99
CA VAL A 23 -4.48 1.83 -0.48
C VAL A 23 -4.13 2.78 -1.61
N HIS A 24 -3.09 2.48 -2.39
CA HIS A 24 -2.68 3.32 -3.50
C HIS A 24 -3.78 3.50 -4.57
N ALA A 25 -4.52 2.42 -4.88
CA ALA A 25 -5.62 2.50 -5.83
C ALA A 25 -6.80 3.35 -5.29
N LEU A 26 -6.99 3.39 -3.98
CA LEU A 26 -7.98 4.25 -3.34
C LEU A 26 -7.55 5.72 -3.38
N GLU A 27 -6.29 6.02 -3.04
CA GLU A 27 -5.69 7.37 -3.12
C GLU A 27 -5.91 7.97 -4.51
N GLN A 28 -5.61 7.22 -5.57
CA GLN A 28 -5.75 7.69 -6.96
C GLN A 28 -7.21 7.99 -7.36
N ARG A 29 -8.19 7.35 -6.71
CA ARG A 29 -9.61 7.53 -6.99
C ARG A 29 -10.25 8.60 -6.12
N LEU A 30 -9.64 8.89 -4.96
CA LEU A 30 -10.22 9.76 -3.94
C LEU A 30 -10.59 11.14 -4.50
N PRO A 31 -9.72 11.87 -5.24
CA PRO A 31 -10.08 13.18 -5.76
C PRO A 31 -11.32 13.16 -6.66
N GLY A 32 -11.47 12.12 -7.50
CA GLY A 32 -12.64 11.96 -8.36
C GLY A 32 -13.92 11.63 -7.58
N LEU A 33 -13.81 10.91 -6.47
CA LEU A 33 -14.94 10.56 -5.61
C LEU A 33 -15.37 11.70 -4.68
N THR A 34 -14.45 12.62 -4.35
CA THR A 34 -14.65 13.68 -3.36
C THR A 34 -14.63 15.09 -3.97
N ARG A 35 -14.65 15.20 -5.31
CA ARG A 35 -14.47 16.47 -6.04
C ARG A 35 -13.20 17.22 -5.64
N GLY A 36 -12.18 16.51 -5.16
CA GLY A 36 -10.89 17.06 -4.73
C GLY A 36 -10.85 17.56 -3.28
N GLU A 37 -11.93 17.45 -2.51
CA GLU A 37 -11.98 18.01 -1.14
C GLU A 37 -11.61 16.99 -0.05
N GLY A 38 -11.76 15.70 -0.34
CA GLY A 38 -11.52 14.65 0.65
C GLY A 38 -10.05 14.25 0.78
N ASP A 39 -9.66 13.88 2.00
CA ASP A 39 -8.33 13.40 2.37
C ASP A 39 -8.37 11.94 2.87
N LEU A 40 -7.24 11.25 2.81
CA LEU A 40 -7.06 9.87 3.27
C LEU A 40 -5.80 9.74 4.11
N GLU A 41 -5.98 9.37 5.38
CA GLU A 41 -4.89 8.95 6.25
C GLU A 41 -4.83 7.42 6.31
N SER A 42 -3.62 6.85 6.27
CA SER A 42 -3.44 5.40 6.43
C SER A 42 -2.20 5.07 7.26
N SER A 43 -2.32 4.00 8.04
CA SER A 43 -1.22 3.45 8.84
C SER A 43 -1.27 1.92 8.83
N PHE A 44 -0.11 1.29 9.11
CA PHE A 44 -0.05 -0.16 9.21
C PHE A 44 -0.80 -0.63 10.47
N ALA A 45 -1.82 -1.47 10.28
CA ALA A 45 -2.59 -2.03 11.38
C ALA A 45 -2.04 -3.40 11.83
N ARG A 46 -2.03 -4.38 10.93
CA ARG A 46 -1.65 -5.77 11.22
C ARG A 46 -1.39 -6.56 9.94
N TYR A 47 -0.74 -7.71 10.09
CA TYR A 47 -0.82 -8.79 9.12
C TYR A 47 -2.14 -9.55 9.32
N ALA A 48 -2.79 -9.91 8.22
CA ALA A 48 -4.00 -10.73 8.22
C ALA A 48 -3.94 -11.73 7.05
N PRO A 49 -4.57 -12.91 7.18
CA PRO A 49 -4.69 -13.86 6.09
C PRO A 49 -5.37 -13.22 4.87
N VAL A 50 -4.90 -13.54 3.67
CA VAL A 50 -5.57 -13.16 2.43
C VAL A 50 -6.84 -14.01 2.32
N THR A 51 -8.00 -13.40 2.57
CA THR A 51 -9.29 -14.10 2.49
C THR A 51 -9.90 -14.07 1.09
N HIS A 52 -9.52 -13.10 0.25
CA HIS A 52 -10.05 -12.91 -1.10
C HIS A 52 -8.97 -12.40 -2.06
N GLY A 53 -8.98 -12.93 -3.29
CA GLY A 53 -8.06 -12.57 -4.36
C GLY A 53 -6.79 -13.42 -4.39
N THR A 54 -5.90 -13.09 -5.34
CA THR A 54 -4.63 -13.79 -5.51
C THR A 54 -3.66 -13.38 -4.41
N ILE A 55 -2.97 -14.37 -3.82
CA ILE A 55 -1.87 -14.11 -2.90
C ILE A 55 -0.81 -13.32 -3.68
N PRO A 56 -0.42 -12.13 -3.19
CA PRO A 56 0.60 -11.36 -3.87
C PRO A 56 1.93 -12.12 -3.78
N GLU A 57 2.35 -12.68 -4.91
CA GLU A 57 3.71 -13.14 -5.07
C GLU A 57 4.57 -11.91 -5.30
N ARG A 58 5.54 -11.69 -4.40
CA ARG A 58 6.64 -10.78 -4.68
C ARG A 58 7.77 -11.65 -5.21
N PRO A 59 8.05 -11.65 -6.53
CA PRO A 59 9.24 -12.28 -7.05
C PRO A 59 10.43 -11.74 -6.29
N ARG A 60 11.39 -12.61 -5.96
CA ARG A 60 12.64 -12.15 -5.37
C ARG A 60 13.23 -11.12 -6.31
N THR A 61 13.29 -9.88 -5.85
CA THR A 61 13.86 -8.76 -6.59
C THR A 61 15.39 -8.73 -6.44
N ASP A 62 15.94 -9.67 -5.68
CA ASP A 62 17.33 -9.62 -5.26
C ASP A 62 18.28 -10.37 -6.21
N HIS A 63 19.49 -9.82 -6.29
CA HIS A 63 20.71 -10.61 -6.13
C HIS A 63 20.84 -10.97 -4.65
N ASN A 64 21.08 -12.25 -4.37
CA ASN A 64 21.01 -12.86 -3.04
C ASN A 64 21.76 -12.02 -1.96
N PRO A 65 21.06 -11.46 -0.95
CA PRO A 65 21.68 -10.67 0.11
C PRO A 65 22.59 -11.50 1.03
N LEU A 66 22.50 -12.83 0.98
CA LEU A 66 23.46 -13.72 1.63
C LEU A 66 24.83 -13.70 0.93
N ASN A 67 24.91 -13.20 -0.31
CA ASN A 67 26.16 -12.92 -1.01
C ASN A 67 26.45 -11.41 -1.00
N ARG A 68 27.16 -10.99 0.04
CA ARG A 68 27.57 -9.60 0.26
C ARG A 68 28.22 -8.95 -0.97
N LYS A 69 29.03 -9.68 -1.76
CA LYS A 69 29.74 -9.11 -2.91
C LYS A 69 28.77 -8.72 -4.04
N GLU A 70 27.87 -9.62 -4.41
CA GLU A 70 26.85 -9.35 -5.44
C GLU A 70 25.91 -8.21 -5.04
N CYS A 71 25.46 -8.21 -3.78
CA CYS A 71 24.58 -7.18 -3.25
C CYS A 71 25.23 -5.78 -3.31
N LEU A 72 26.52 -5.67 -2.97
CA LEU A 72 27.22 -4.39 -3.07
C LEU A 72 27.46 -3.94 -4.51
N LEU A 73 27.67 -4.86 -5.45
CA LEU A 73 27.83 -4.52 -6.87
C LEU A 73 26.52 -3.99 -7.46
N SER A 74 25.37 -4.59 -7.13
CA SER A 74 24.06 -4.15 -7.63
C SER A 74 23.61 -2.83 -7.00
N VAL A 75 23.76 -2.65 -5.69
CA VAL A 75 23.41 -1.39 -4.99
C VAL A 75 24.28 -0.22 -5.45
N THR A 76 25.55 -0.47 -5.80
CA THR A 76 26.44 0.57 -6.32
C THR A 76 26.31 0.82 -7.83
N GLY A 77 25.34 0.19 -8.51
CA GLY A 77 25.08 0.38 -9.94
C GLY A 77 26.18 -0.17 -10.86
N ARG A 78 27.03 -1.08 -10.36
CA ARG A 78 28.16 -1.64 -11.10
C ARG A 78 27.84 -2.91 -11.88
N VAL A 79 26.62 -3.43 -11.76
CA VAL A 79 26.10 -4.47 -12.64
C VAL A 79 25.30 -3.76 -13.72
N SER A 80 25.97 -3.39 -14.81
CA SER A 80 25.31 -2.96 -16.03
C SER A 80 24.67 -4.18 -16.69
N GLY A 81 23.34 -4.19 -16.77
CA GLY A 81 22.58 -4.81 -17.83
C GLY A 81 22.02 -3.71 -18.73
#